data_AF-A0A518APQ0-F1
#
_entry.id   AF-A0A518APQ0-F1
#
_cell.length_a   1.000
_cell.length_b   1.000
_cell.length_c   1.000
_cell.angle_alpha   90.00
_cell.angle_beta   90.00
_cell.angle_gamma   90.00
#
_symmetry.space_group_name_H-M   'P 1'
#
loop_
_entity.id
_entity.type
_entity.pdbx_description
1 polymer ?
#
loop_
_entity_poly.entity_id
_entity_poly.type
_entity_poly.pdbx_seq_one_letter_code
_entity_poly.pdbx_strand_id
1 'polypeptide(L)'
;MGIETEQNTQQYMTIPSWKRAIAIATMVMAISVAAIDLSVAERIHVFLVGGQSNADGRAPISGLPAELQGQQLDVPFYWGEAAANGVTNTDDIELNYAFLRPGSSRTGGFGPEVTFGRAMADYYAARGEKVALIKHAQGGTTLSSDWLAGGNGTTTDDGGVYQVFQYVVATGFAEIQNGLPGQDTGPAPRLVAPSLLAAESAEEQIEISLDGMIWMQGESDAVADASLAYEDNLRDFISDVRTTYGADLPIVIGQLSSNQTSLNSTYREQIRAAQAAVAFSEPKTALVYTDDFALQGDFLHFSATGQHDLGYAFATAMQPLVVPEPSGVALAIPTMVLARWMRGQGRNHTTAACGRTRTEELP
;
A
#
# COMPACT_ATOMS: atom_id res chain seq x y z
N MET A 1 -58.02 77.40 -26.77
CA MET A 1 -57.94 76.99 -28.18
C MET A 1 -56.56 77.42 -28.67
N GLY A 2 -55.56 76.59 -28.97
CA GLY A 2 -55.26 75.17 -28.78
C GLY A 2 -53.74 75.10 -29.07
N ILE A 3 -52.95 74.51 -28.18
CA ILE A 3 -51.49 74.37 -28.37
C ILE A 3 -51.24 72.91 -28.76
N GLU A 4 -50.77 72.72 -29.99
CA GLU A 4 -50.39 71.42 -30.55
C GLU A 4 -49.11 70.90 -29.87
N THR A 5 -49.14 69.62 -29.50
CA THR A 5 -48.01 68.85 -28.98
C THR A 5 -47.21 68.26 -30.14
N GLU A 6 -45.93 68.60 -30.27
CA GLU A 6 -44.99 67.95 -31.18
C GLU A 6 -44.72 66.50 -30.74
N GLN A 7 -45.00 65.55 -31.63
CA GLN A 7 -44.60 64.14 -31.47
C GLN A 7 -43.18 63.93 -32.02
N ASN A 8 -42.25 63.61 -31.11
CA ASN A 8 -40.91 63.16 -31.42
C ASN A 8 -40.95 61.68 -31.86
N THR A 9 -40.77 61.39 -33.15
CA THR A 9 -40.72 60.02 -33.68
C THR A 9 -39.27 59.54 -33.70
N GLN A 10 -38.88 58.72 -32.71
CA GLN A 10 -37.63 57.96 -32.78
C GLN A 10 -37.77 56.81 -33.78
N GLN A 11 -36.99 56.85 -34.86
CA GLN A 11 -36.77 55.71 -35.75
C GLN A 11 -35.93 54.65 -35.02
N TYR A 12 -36.56 53.54 -34.63
CA TYR A 12 -35.86 52.35 -34.20
C TYR A 12 -35.22 51.66 -35.43
N MET A 13 -33.89 51.77 -35.55
CA MET A 13 -33.12 50.90 -36.44
C MET A 13 -33.26 49.44 -35.97
N THR A 14 -33.94 48.62 -36.75
CA THR A 14 -34.04 47.18 -36.54
C THR A 14 -32.73 46.53 -36.99
N ILE A 15 -31.97 46.00 -36.03
CA ILE A 15 -30.77 45.20 -36.33
C ILE A 15 -31.24 43.86 -36.93
N PRO A 16 -30.76 43.46 -38.13
CA PRO A 16 -31.14 42.19 -38.75
C PRO A 16 -30.79 40.98 -37.88
N SER A 17 -31.71 40.02 -37.77
CA SER A 17 -31.64 38.86 -36.87
C SER A 17 -30.41 37.96 -37.08
N TRP A 18 -29.80 37.96 -38.26
CA TRP A 18 -28.58 37.19 -38.54
C TRP A 18 -27.33 37.72 -37.81
N LYS A 19 -27.29 39.01 -37.42
CA LYS A 19 -26.19 39.57 -36.62
C LYS A 19 -26.25 39.16 -35.14
N ARG A 20 -27.43 38.73 -34.64
CA ARG A 20 -27.57 38.13 -33.29
C ARG A 20 -27.11 36.68 -33.24
N ALA A 21 -27.22 35.96 -34.36
CA ALA A 21 -26.77 34.56 -34.46
C ALA A 21 -25.23 34.44 -34.46
N ILE A 22 -24.52 35.43 -35.01
CA ILE A 22 -23.05 35.41 -35.06
C ILE A 22 -22.43 35.71 -33.69
N ALA A 23 -23.04 36.58 -32.87
CA ALA A 23 -22.55 36.86 -31.52
C ALA A 23 -22.74 35.70 -30.52
N ILE A 24 -23.73 34.82 -30.76
CA ILE A 24 -23.95 33.61 -29.95
C ILE A 24 -23.05 32.47 -30.45
N ALA A 25 -22.72 32.41 -31.74
CA ALA A 25 -21.81 31.40 -32.30
C ALA A 25 -20.35 31.60 -31.89
N THR A 26 -19.87 32.84 -31.70
CA THR A 26 -18.52 33.11 -31.14
C THR A 26 -18.45 33.03 -29.62
N MET A 27 -19.57 33.12 -28.91
CA MET A 27 -19.61 33.01 -27.45
C MET A 27 -19.70 31.55 -26.97
N VAL A 28 -20.02 30.60 -27.86
CA VAL A 28 -20.00 29.14 -27.59
C VAL A 28 -18.66 28.50 -28.00
N MET A 29 -17.83 29.19 -28.79
CA MET A 29 -16.48 28.74 -29.19
C MET A 29 -15.36 29.37 -28.34
N ALA A 30 -15.71 29.83 -27.14
CA ALA A 30 -14.78 30.26 -26.10
C ALA A 30 -15.20 29.67 -24.74
N ILE A 31 -15.78 28.46 -24.75
CA ILE A 31 -15.61 27.56 -23.61
C ILE A 31 -14.14 27.21 -23.66
N SER A 32 -13.35 27.99 -22.94
CA SER A 32 -12.03 27.58 -22.47
C SER A 32 -12.17 26.12 -22.08
N VAL A 33 -11.51 25.23 -22.82
CA VAL A 33 -11.12 23.95 -22.26
C VAL A 33 -10.17 24.35 -21.14
N ALA A 34 -10.72 24.71 -19.99
CA ALA A 34 -10.05 24.47 -18.74
C ALA A 34 -9.85 22.97 -18.78
N ALA A 35 -8.64 22.55 -19.16
CA ALA A 35 -8.15 21.25 -18.79
C ALA A 35 -8.39 21.22 -17.29
N ILE A 36 -9.43 20.49 -16.89
CA ILE A 36 -9.54 20.06 -15.51
C ILE A 36 -8.33 19.15 -15.41
N ASP A 37 -7.21 19.67 -14.92
CA ASP A 37 -6.17 18.84 -14.37
C ASP A 37 -6.85 18.11 -13.22
N LEU A 38 -7.41 16.94 -13.54
CA LEU A 38 -7.66 15.93 -12.54
C LEU A 38 -6.26 15.47 -12.12
N SER A 39 -5.62 16.25 -11.24
CA SER A 39 -4.47 15.77 -10.51
C SER A 39 -4.99 14.62 -9.66
N VAL A 40 -4.86 13.40 -10.18
CA VAL A 40 -5.05 12.22 -9.35
C VAL A 40 -3.96 12.33 -8.29
N ALA A 41 -4.37 12.42 -7.02
CA ALA A 41 -3.43 12.40 -5.91
C ALA A 41 -2.41 11.28 -6.16
N GLU A 42 -1.12 11.59 -6.06
CA GLU A 42 -0.09 10.58 -6.22
C GLU A 42 -0.30 9.52 -5.13
N ARG A 43 -0.66 8.30 -5.53
CA ARG A 43 -0.89 7.21 -4.59
C ARG A 43 0.39 6.44 -4.33
N ILE A 44 0.79 6.38 -3.07
CA ILE A 44 1.93 5.60 -2.59
C ILE A 44 1.43 4.46 -1.71
N HIS A 45 1.79 3.24 -2.10
CA HIS A 45 1.51 2.00 -1.38
C HIS A 45 2.72 1.67 -0.49
N VAL A 46 2.54 1.74 0.83
CA VAL A 46 3.59 1.52 1.81
C VAL A 46 3.56 0.07 2.29
N PHE A 47 4.74 -0.56 2.34
CA PHE A 47 4.92 -1.89 2.91
C PHE A 47 5.91 -1.87 4.06
N LEU A 48 5.59 -2.62 5.11
CA LEU A 48 6.45 -2.78 6.28
C LEU A 48 7.35 -4.00 6.16
N VAL A 49 8.58 -3.88 6.64
CA VAL A 49 9.54 -4.98 6.77
C VAL A 49 9.96 -5.10 8.23
N GLY A 50 9.63 -6.23 8.87
CA GLY A 50 9.95 -6.50 10.27
C GLY A 50 10.56 -7.88 10.50
N GLY A 51 11.24 -8.03 11.64
CA GLY A 51 11.79 -9.32 12.09
C GLY A 51 13.19 -9.22 12.66
N GLN A 52 13.99 -10.27 12.45
CA GLN A 52 15.36 -10.35 12.96
C GLN A 52 16.44 -10.34 11.88
N SER A 53 17.58 -11.00 12.07
CA SER A 53 18.76 -10.90 11.21
C SER A 53 18.50 -11.22 9.74
N ASN A 54 17.60 -12.16 9.43
CA ASN A 54 17.23 -12.47 8.05
C ASN A 54 16.25 -11.46 7.44
N ALA A 55 15.53 -10.65 8.23
CA ALA A 55 14.75 -9.49 7.76
C ALA A 55 15.62 -8.21 7.66
N ASP A 56 16.51 -8.00 8.62
CA ASP A 56 17.47 -6.89 8.67
C ASP A 56 18.41 -6.97 7.47
N GLY A 57 19.04 -8.13 7.28
CA GLY A 57 19.93 -8.41 6.17
C GLY A 57 21.34 -8.80 6.62
N ARG A 58 21.80 -9.98 6.20
CA ARG A 58 23.17 -10.47 6.44
C ARG A 58 23.87 -10.87 5.14
N ALA A 59 23.21 -10.75 4.00
CA ALA A 59 23.80 -11.12 2.74
C ALA A 59 24.76 -10.03 2.22
N PRO A 60 25.92 -10.41 1.64
CA PRO A 60 26.86 -9.45 1.08
C PRO A 60 26.33 -8.85 -0.22
N ILE A 61 26.40 -7.52 -0.35
CA ILE A 61 25.91 -6.77 -1.54
C ILE A 61 26.49 -7.31 -2.84
N SER A 62 27.75 -7.76 -2.84
CA SER A 62 28.44 -8.31 -4.02
C SER A 62 27.78 -9.56 -4.61
N GLY A 63 26.90 -10.23 -3.87
CA GLY A 63 26.14 -11.37 -4.36
C GLY A 63 24.80 -11.03 -5.01
N LEU A 64 24.38 -9.75 -5.02
CA LEU A 64 23.22 -9.30 -5.79
C LEU A 64 23.56 -9.18 -7.29
N PRO A 65 22.57 -9.34 -8.18
CA PRO A 65 22.68 -8.87 -9.57
C PRO A 65 23.12 -7.40 -9.63
N ALA A 66 23.96 -7.04 -10.60
CA ALA A 66 24.60 -5.73 -10.66
C ALA A 66 23.61 -4.56 -10.70
N GLU A 67 22.46 -4.76 -11.35
CA GLU A 67 21.34 -3.83 -11.46
C GLU A 67 20.63 -3.57 -10.11
N LEU A 68 20.77 -4.47 -9.13
CA LEU A 68 20.20 -4.34 -7.79
C LEU A 68 21.22 -3.91 -6.74
N GLN A 69 22.49 -3.72 -7.12
CA GLN A 69 23.55 -3.26 -6.19
C GLN A 69 23.50 -1.74 -5.94
N GLY A 70 22.83 -0.99 -6.83
CA GLY A 70 22.65 0.46 -6.73
C GLY A 70 21.31 0.87 -6.14
N GLN A 71 21.02 2.18 -6.21
CA GLN A 71 19.72 2.73 -5.84
C GLN A 71 18.64 2.39 -6.88
N GLN A 72 17.45 2.10 -6.39
CA GLN A 72 16.21 1.96 -7.17
C GLN A 72 15.39 3.24 -7.01
N LEU A 73 15.58 4.17 -7.93
CA LEU A 73 15.17 5.58 -7.82
C LEU A 73 13.65 5.83 -7.87
N ASP A 74 12.85 4.78 -7.97
CA ASP A 74 11.39 4.79 -8.00
C ASP A 74 10.76 4.20 -6.73
N VAL A 75 11.57 3.81 -5.73
CA VAL A 75 11.10 3.23 -4.46
C VAL A 75 11.64 4.03 -3.28
N PRO A 76 10.87 4.98 -2.71
CA PRO A 76 11.19 5.58 -1.43
C PRO A 76 11.34 4.52 -0.33
N PHE A 77 12.37 4.68 0.50
CA PHE A 77 12.70 3.70 1.51
C PHE A 77 13.15 4.37 2.80
N TYR A 78 12.36 4.15 3.85
CA TYR A 78 12.64 4.59 5.20
C TYR A 78 13.09 3.40 6.05
N TRP A 79 14.16 3.56 6.83
CA TRP A 79 14.53 2.52 7.78
C TRP A 79 15.15 3.07 9.06
N GLY A 80 14.94 2.35 10.15
CA GLY A 80 15.63 2.56 11.41
C GLY A 80 16.72 1.52 11.59
N GLU A 81 17.96 1.97 11.76
CA GLU A 81 19.12 1.12 11.99
C GLU A 81 19.61 1.26 13.43
N ALA A 82 19.80 0.13 14.11
CA ALA A 82 20.34 0.09 15.45
C ALA A 82 21.83 -0.30 15.39
N ALA A 83 22.70 0.41 16.13
CA ALA A 83 24.13 0.08 16.18
C ALA A 83 24.41 -1.31 16.80
N ALA A 84 23.49 -1.79 17.63
CA ALA A 84 23.52 -3.11 18.26
C ALA A 84 22.17 -3.82 18.14
N ASN A 85 22.15 -5.11 18.45
CA ASN A 85 20.91 -5.87 18.56
C ASN A 85 20.27 -5.64 19.93
N GLY A 86 18.93 -5.66 20.00
CA GLY A 86 18.18 -5.48 21.25
C GLY A 86 18.13 -4.03 21.73
N VAL A 87 18.33 -3.06 20.83
CA VAL A 87 18.18 -1.63 21.16
C VAL A 87 16.69 -1.31 21.26
N THR A 88 16.29 -0.79 22.42
CA THR A 88 14.89 -0.47 22.74
C THR A 88 14.65 1.03 22.91
N ASN A 89 15.71 1.83 23.03
CA ASN A 89 15.60 3.28 23.13
C ASN A 89 15.62 3.90 21.73
N THR A 90 14.56 4.64 21.40
CA THR A 90 14.42 5.29 20.08
C THR A 90 15.45 6.39 19.83
N ASP A 91 16.09 6.93 20.87
CA ASP A 91 17.20 7.89 20.73
C ASP A 91 18.46 7.25 20.12
N ASP A 92 18.60 5.94 20.26
CA ASP A 92 19.75 5.15 19.82
C ASP A 92 19.54 4.50 18.44
N ILE A 93 18.49 4.92 17.73
CA ILE A 93 18.12 4.43 16.39
C ILE A 93 18.46 5.49 15.35
N GLU A 94 19.31 5.12 14.40
CA GLU A 94 19.62 5.94 13.25
C GLU A 94 18.50 5.84 12.22
N LEU A 95 17.77 6.93 12.03
CA LEU A 95 16.68 7.02 11.05
C LEU A 95 17.27 7.45 9.70
N ASN A 96 16.84 6.78 8.64
CA ASN A 96 17.35 7.00 7.30
C ASN A 96 16.20 7.07 6.30
N TYR A 97 16.32 7.98 5.32
CA TYR A 97 15.36 8.10 4.23
C TYR A 97 16.09 8.33 2.91
N ALA A 98 15.97 7.38 1.99
CA ALA A 98 16.62 7.40 0.68
C ALA A 98 15.80 6.57 -0.33
N PHE A 99 16.26 6.47 -1.57
CA PHE A 99 15.75 5.45 -2.49
C PHE A 99 16.28 4.06 -2.13
N LEU A 100 15.44 3.04 -2.33
CA LEU A 100 15.73 1.64 -1.99
C LEU A 100 17.09 1.22 -2.53
N ARG A 101 17.92 0.64 -1.66
CA ARG A 101 19.27 0.18 -1.96
C ARG A 101 19.66 -0.93 -0.98
N PRO A 102 20.60 -1.82 -1.35
CA PRO A 102 21.24 -2.69 -0.38
C PRO A 102 22.07 -1.87 0.63
N GLY A 103 22.46 -2.48 1.74
CA GLY A 103 23.30 -1.84 2.77
C GLY A 103 22.51 -1.20 3.91
N SER A 104 21.18 -1.37 3.94
CA SER A 104 20.28 -0.82 4.97
C SER A 104 20.14 -1.72 6.20
N SER A 105 21.22 -2.37 6.60
CA SER A 105 21.25 -3.30 7.73
C SER A 105 22.41 -2.98 8.64
N ARG A 106 22.32 -3.40 9.91
CA ARG A 106 23.40 -3.20 10.91
C ARG A 106 24.79 -3.63 10.43
N THR A 107 24.86 -4.59 9.51
CA THR A 107 26.11 -5.16 8.99
C THR A 107 26.50 -4.62 7.61
N GLY A 108 25.79 -3.63 7.06
CA GLY A 108 25.98 -3.13 5.71
C GLY A 108 25.66 -4.16 4.60
N GLY A 109 24.91 -5.21 4.95
CA GLY A 109 24.38 -6.19 4.01
C GLY A 109 22.99 -5.82 3.52
N PHE A 110 22.31 -6.76 2.86
CA PHE A 110 20.93 -6.62 2.43
C PHE A 110 20.07 -7.79 2.90
N GLY A 111 18.78 -7.53 3.04
CA GLY A 111 17.74 -8.52 3.34
C GLY A 111 16.73 -8.64 2.19
N PRO A 112 15.51 -9.11 2.47
CA PRO A 112 14.49 -9.30 1.43
C PRO A 112 13.98 -7.97 0.85
N GLU A 113 14.26 -6.83 1.50
CA GLU A 113 13.73 -5.52 1.10
C GLU A 113 14.08 -5.14 -0.34
N VAL A 114 15.28 -5.53 -0.82
CA VAL A 114 15.80 -5.09 -2.12
C VAL A 114 14.98 -5.66 -3.26
N THR A 115 14.76 -6.97 -3.28
CA THR A 115 13.99 -7.64 -4.33
C THR A 115 12.48 -7.57 -4.07
N PHE A 116 12.04 -7.55 -2.81
CA PHE A 116 10.64 -7.31 -2.46
C PHE A 116 10.17 -5.94 -2.96
N GLY A 117 10.90 -4.87 -2.63
CA GLY A 117 10.54 -3.52 -3.04
C GLY A 117 10.55 -3.34 -4.55
N ARG A 118 11.57 -3.88 -5.25
CA ARG A 118 11.61 -3.90 -6.73
C ARG A 118 10.37 -4.57 -7.32
N ALA A 119 10.03 -5.76 -6.85
CA ALA A 119 8.93 -6.56 -7.38
C ALA A 119 7.57 -5.90 -7.12
N MET A 120 7.38 -5.29 -5.94
CA MET A 120 6.16 -4.54 -5.65
C MET A 120 6.08 -3.27 -6.51
N ALA A 121 7.19 -2.54 -6.67
CA ALA A 121 7.22 -1.36 -7.55
C ALA A 121 6.84 -1.72 -8.99
N ASP A 122 7.38 -2.81 -9.55
CA ASP A 122 7.01 -3.29 -10.88
C ASP A 122 5.51 -3.66 -10.98
N TYR A 123 4.96 -4.26 -9.92
CA TYR A 123 3.55 -4.65 -9.83
C TYR A 123 2.59 -3.44 -9.82
N TYR A 124 2.93 -2.37 -9.11
CA TYR A 124 2.12 -1.15 -9.03
C TYR A 124 2.36 -0.19 -10.21
N ALA A 125 3.56 -0.18 -10.80
CA ALA A 125 3.88 0.63 -11.97
C ALA A 125 2.98 0.33 -13.18
N ALA A 126 2.48 -0.90 -13.30
CA ALA A 126 1.50 -1.28 -14.34
C ALA A 126 0.19 -0.46 -14.26
N ARG A 127 -0.11 0.13 -13.11
CA ARG A 127 -1.26 1.01 -12.86
C ARG A 127 -0.88 2.50 -12.73
N GLY A 128 0.41 2.83 -12.88
CA GLY A 128 0.92 4.18 -12.63
C GLY A 128 0.97 4.57 -11.15
N GLU A 129 0.91 3.59 -10.25
CA GLU A 129 0.96 3.76 -8.79
C GLU A 129 2.40 3.56 -8.28
N LYS A 130 2.76 4.15 -7.14
CA LYS A 130 4.10 4.06 -6.56
C LYS A 130 4.13 3.22 -5.28
N VAL A 131 5.31 2.72 -4.92
CA VAL A 131 5.54 1.92 -3.72
C VAL A 131 6.61 2.56 -2.86
N ALA A 132 6.43 2.51 -1.54
CA ALA A 132 7.47 2.84 -0.58
C ALA A 132 7.62 1.73 0.47
N LEU A 133 8.80 1.64 1.07
CA LEU A 133 9.09 0.68 2.14
C LEU A 133 9.41 1.39 3.45
N ILE A 134 8.96 0.81 4.56
CA ILE A 134 9.44 1.15 5.91
C ILE A 134 10.00 -0.10 6.58
N LYS A 135 11.28 -0.09 6.99
CA LYS A 135 11.94 -1.24 7.61
C LYS A 135 12.44 -0.94 9.02
N HIS A 136 12.18 -1.87 9.93
CA HIS A 136 12.99 -2.02 11.14
C HIS A 136 13.07 -3.49 11.54
N ALA A 137 14.29 -4.00 11.69
CA ALA A 137 14.54 -5.37 12.10
C ALA A 137 15.86 -5.42 12.88
N GLN A 138 15.96 -6.32 13.86
CA GLN A 138 17.16 -6.43 14.71
C GLN A 138 17.54 -7.90 14.93
N GLY A 139 18.79 -8.25 14.67
CA GLY A 139 19.27 -9.63 14.83
C GLY A 139 19.14 -10.16 16.25
N GLY A 140 18.94 -11.46 16.42
CA GLY A 140 18.93 -12.10 17.75
C GLY A 140 17.77 -11.69 18.66
N THR A 141 16.74 -11.04 18.12
CA THR A 141 15.54 -10.64 18.86
C THR A 141 14.49 -11.75 18.87
N THR A 142 13.80 -11.86 19.98
CA THR A 142 12.78 -12.86 20.27
C THR A 142 11.37 -12.29 20.11
N LEU A 143 10.43 -13.12 19.68
CA LEU A 143 9.01 -12.79 19.69
C LEU A 143 8.42 -12.85 21.10
N SER A 144 8.96 -13.73 21.94
CA SER A 144 8.53 -13.90 23.32
C SER A 144 8.85 -12.74 24.27
N SER A 145 9.75 -11.81 23.89
CA SER A 145 10.13 -10.67 24.74
C SER A 145 10.39 -9.38 23.98
N ASP A 146 11.21 -9.41 22.92
CA ASP A 146 11.64 -8.19 22.23
C ASP A 146 10.55 -7.63 21.33
N TRP A 147 9.83 -8.54 20.66
CA TRP A 147 8.68 -8.26 19.81
C TRP A 147 7.33 -8.61 20.45
N LEU A 148 7.30 -8.82 21.77
CA LEU A 148 6.09 -9.16 22.48
C LEU A 148 5.01 -8.09 22.24
N ALA A 149 3.79 -8.50 21.95
CA ALA A 149 2.66 -7.60 21.84
C ALA A 149 1.89 -7.51 23.16
N GLY A 150 1.60 -6.29 23.61
CA GLY A 150 0.72 -6.00 24.74
C GLY A 150 -0.77 -6.15 24.41
N GLY A 151 -1.11 -6.31 23.12
CA GLY A 151 -2.45 -6.68 22.64
C GLY A 151 -3.50 -5.56 22.77
N ASN A 152 -3.05 -4.30 22.78
CA ASN A 152 -3.91 -3.14 23.00
C ASN A 152 -3.83 -2.10 21.87
N GLY A 153 -3.05 -2.37 20.81
CA GLY A 153 -2.88 -1.49 19.66
C GLY A 153 -2.10 -0.21 19.96
N THR A 154 -1.44 -0.13 21.12
CA THR A 154 -0.55 0.97 21.54
C THR A 154 0.79 0.38 21.95
N THR A 155 1.81 1.23 22.12
CA THR A 155 3.14 0.84 22.60
C THR A 155 3.16 0.34 24.07
N THR A 156 2.02 0.36 24.78
CA THR A 156 1.97 0.02 26.20
C THR A 156 2.09 -1.49 26.38
N ASP A 157 3.00 -1.92 27.25
CA ASP A 157 3.31 -3.33 27.53
C ASP A 157 3.92 -4.12 26.35
N ASP A 158 4.19 -3.46 25.23
CA ASP A 158 4.90 -4.04 24.10
C ASP A 158 6.39 -4.27 24.43
N GLY A 159 6.99 -5.24 23.76
CA GLY A 159 8.43 -5.47 23.75
C GLY A 159 9.18 -4.27 23.22
N GLY A 160 10.34 -3.97 23.80
CA GLY A 160 11.05 -2.72 23.50
C GLY A 160 11.52 -2.58 22.05
N VAL A 161 11.79 -3.69 21.34
CA VAL A 161 12.13 -3.64 19.91
C VAL A 161 10.87 -3.42 19.07
N TYR A 162 9.73 -3.98 19.46
CA TYR A 162 8.44 -3.68 18.81
C TYR A 162 8.04 -2.21 18.98
N GLN A 163 8.25 -1.61 20.15
CA GLN A 163 8.03 -0.17 20.35
C GLN A 163 8.92 0.68 19.42
N VAL A 164 10.18 0.27 19.21
CA VAL A 164 11.07 0.92 18.23
C VAL A 164 10.55 0.74 16.81
N PHE A 165 10.10 -0.46 16.42
CA PHE A 165 9.47 -0.68 15.12
C PHE A 165 8.28 0.26 14.92
N GLN A 166 7.38 0.36 15.92
CA GLN A 166 6.23 1.25 15.85
C GLN A 166 6.64 2.73 15.68
N TYR A 167 7.71 3.16 16.36
CA TYR A 167 8.29 4.49 16.20
C TYR A 167 8.85 4.73 14.79
N VAL A 168 9.60 3.78 14.23
CA VAL A 168 10.15 3.85 12.87
C VAL A 168 9.02 3.89 11.83
N VAL A 169 7.95 3.12 12.04
CA VAL A 169 6.75 3.17 11.18
C VAL A 169 6.12 4.55 11.21
N ALA A 170 5.84 5.09 12.40
CA ALA A 170 5.18 6.39 12.53
C ALA A 170 6.00 7.54 11.92
N THR A 171 7.33 7.54 12.12
CA THR A 171 8.23 8.53 11.53
C THR A 171 8.40 8.37 10.03
N GLY A 172 8.49 7.14 9.53
CA GLY A 172 8.56 6.86 8.10
C GLY A 172 7.33 7.31 7.33
N PHE A 173 6.13 7.09 7.88
CA PHE A 173 4.89 7.61 7.29
C PHE A 173 4.91 9.13 7.17
N ALA A 174 5.35 9.84 8.22
CA ALA A 174 5.42 11.29 8.20
C ALA A 174 6.44 11.81 7.18
N GLU A 175 7.60 11.18 7.03
CA GLU A 175 8.59 11.55 6.01
C GLU A 175 8.10 11.30 4.59
N ILE A 176 7.46 10.16 4.33
CA ILE A 176 6.89 9.86 2.99
C ILE A 176 5.76 10.83 2.66
N GLN A 177 4.93 11.22 3.65
CA GLN A 177 3.86 12.21 3.47
C GLN A 177 4.40 13.60 3.14
N ASN A 178 5.61 13.93 3.61
CA ASN A 178 6.29 15.20 3.33
C ASN A 178 6.96 15.23 1.94
N GLY A 179 7.10 14.08 1.26
CA GLY A 179 7.60 14.00 -0.11
C GLY A 179 8.62 12.88 -0.35
N LEU A 180 9.11 12.81 -1.58
CA LEU A 180 10.13 11.85 -1.99
C LEU A 180 11.50 12.16 -1.34
N PRO A 181 12.33 11.13 -1.08
CA PRO A 181 13.64 11.35 -0.51
C PRO A 181 14.58 12.04 -1.51
N GLY A 182 15.59 12.74 -1.01
CA GLY A 182 16.68 13.21 -1.85
C GLY A 182 17.55 12.04 -2.34
N GLN A 183 18.25 12.20 -3.46
CA GLN A 183 19.08 11.12 -4.01
C GLN A 183 20.28 10.74 -3.12
N ASP A 184 20.64 11.54 -2.12
CA ASP A 184 21.71 11.24 -1.18
C ASP A 184 21.57 12.07 0.11
N THR A 185 20.40 12.00 0.74
CA THR A 185 20.20 12.62 2.05
C THR A 185 20.87 11.74 3.10
N GLY A 186 21.68 12.35 3.98
CA GLY A 186 22.18 11.69 5.19
C GLY A 186 21.02 11.25 6.12
N PRO A 187 21.29 10.99 7.40
CA PRO A 187 20.26 10.54 8.34
C PRO A 187 19.00 11.44 8.28
N ALA A 188 17.83 10.81 8.27
CA ALA A 188 16.56 11.51 8.24
C ALA A 188 16.40 12.37 9.52
N PRO A 189 15.82 13.57 9.42
CA PRO A 189 15.60 14.40 10.59
C PRO A 189 14.69 13.67 11.57
N ARG A 190 15.05 13.74 12.85
CA ARG A 190 14.24 13.12 13.90
C ARG A 190 13.00 13.98 14.16
N LEU A 191 11.82 13.46 13.84
CA LEU A 191 10.57 14.16 14.11
C LEU A 191 10.25 14.14 15.60
N VAL A 192 10.01 15.33 16.16
CA VAL A 192 9.63 15.51 17.56
C VAL A 192 8.12 15.31 17.64
N ALA A 193 7.69 14.11 18.03
CA ALA A 193 6.30 13.64 18.12
C ALA A 193 5.60 13.35 16.78
N PRO A 194 5.74 12.12 16.22
CA PRO A 194 4.88 11.68 15.13
C PRO A 194 3.47 11.40 15.68
N SER A 195 2.53 12.32 15.48
CA SER A 195 1.11 11.98 15.54
C SER A 195 0.69 11.41 14.19
N LEU A 196 0.13 10.20 14.16
CA LEU A 196 -0.50 9.56 13.00
C LEU A 196 -1.71 10.34 12.41
N LEU A 197 -1.91 11.58 12.83
CA LEU A 197 -3.06 12.41 12.47
C LEU A 197 -2.62 13.53 11.54
N ALA A 198 -2.92 13.32 10.27
CA ALA A 198 -3.15 14.27 9.18
C ALA A 198 -2.45 15.64 9.30
N ALA A 199 -1.38 15.82 8.54
CA ALA A 199 -0.97 17.15 8.12
C ALA A 199 -2.01 17.71 7.12
N GLU A 200 -2.89 18.59 7.59
CA GLU A 200 -3.69 19.45 6.70
C GLU A 200 -2.79 20.57 6.15
N SER A 201 -2.13 20.32 5.02
CA SER A 201 -1.64 21.39 4.16
C SER A 201 -2.05 21.12 2.70
N ALA A 202 -2.44 22.19 2.02
CA ALA A 202 -3.07 22.18 0.71
C ALA A 202 -2.06 22.27 -0.45
N GLU A 203 -0.95 21.53 -0.37
CA GLU A 203 -0.09 21.26 -1.51
C GLU A 203 -0.25 19.79 -1.92
N GLU A 204 -0.10 19.51 -3.21
CA GLU A 204 -0.25 18.22 -3.91
C GLU A 204 -0.32 17.00 -2.95
N GLN A 205 -1.54 16.63 -2.54
CA GLN A 205 -1.71 15.60 -1.50
C GLN A 205 -1.26 14.25 -2.08
N ILE A 206 -0.14 13.74 -1.55
CA ILE A 206 0.24 12.34 -1.72
C ILE A 206 -0.77 11.52 -0.91
N GLU A 207 -1.53 10.66 -1.57
CA GLU A 207 -2.38 9.68 -0.91
C GLU A 207 -1.51 8.49 -0.50
N ILE A 208 -1.33 8.28 0.80
CA ILE A 208 -0.56 7.14 1.30
C ILE A 208 -1.53 6.07 1.82
N SER A 209 -1.26 4.82 1.43
CA SER A 209 -1.95 3.64 1.93
C SER A 209 -0.93 2.66 2.53
N LEU A 210 -1.31 1.96 3.59
CA LEU A 210 -0.51 0.86 4.12
C LEU A 210 -1.07 -0.46 3.61
N ASP A 211 -0.29 -1.15 2.79
CA ASP A 211 -0.79 -2.26 1.97
C ASP A 211 -0.29 -3.63 2.43
N GLY A 212 0.72 -3.70 3.30
CA GLY A 212 1.09 -4.98 3.89
C GLY A 212 2.37 -4.95 4.70
N MET A 213 2.67 -6.09 5.31
CA MET A 213 3.88 -6.33 6.07
C MET A 213 4.50 -7.68 5.70
N ILE A 214 5.83 -7.71 5.55
CA ILE A 214 6.59 -8.96 5.50
C ILE A 214 7.30 -9.19 6.83
N TRP A 215 7.26 -10.42 7.30
CA TRP A 215 7.79 -10.83 8.60
C TRP A 215 8.72 -12.03 8.47
N MET A 216 9.99 -11.86 8.84
CA MET A 216 10.99 -12.94 8.86
C MET A 216 11.67 -13.00 10.23
N GLN A 217 11.19 -13.91 11.08
CA GLN A 217 11.67 -14.09 12.44
C GLN A 217 11.38 -15.50 12.95
N GLY A 218 12.12 -15.93 13.97
CA GLY A 218 11.79 -17.11 14.79
C GLY A 218 13.02 -17.84 15.28
N GLU A 219 14.19 -17.55 14.71
CA GLU A 219 15.43 -18.28 15.02
C GLU A 219 15.82 -18.15 16.49
N SER A 220 15.59 -16.97 17.09
CA SER A 220 15.94 -16.72 18.50
C SER A 220 14.96 -17.38 19.48
N ASP A 221 13.73 -17.68 19.05
CA ASP A 221 12.72 -18.39 19.84
C ASP A 221 12.80 -19.92 19.67
N ALA A 222 13.73 -20.44 18.86
CA ALA A 222 13.98 -21.87 18.69
C ALA A 222 14.69 -22.50 19.91
N VAL A 223 14.11 -22.29 21.10
CA VAL A 223 14.51 -22.77 22.42
C VAL A 223 13.28 -23.31 23.16
N ALA A 224 13.50 -24.10 24.23
CA ALA A 224 12.46 -24.91 24.88
C ALA A 224 11.14 -24.17 25.18
N ASP A 225 11.18 -23.13 26.00
CA ASP A 225 9.95 -22.47 26.45
C ASP A 225 9.36 -21.54 25.37
N ALA A 226 10.21 -20.77 24.68
CA ALA A 226 9.78 -19.80 23.68
C ALA A 226 9.13 -20.46 22.45
N SER A 227 9.66 -21.60 21.99
CA SER A 227 9.10 -22.31 20.83
C SER A 227 7.71 -22.89 21.08
N LEU A 228 7.39 -23.24 22.32
CA LEU A 228 6.05 -23.70 22.70
C LEU A 228 5.01 -22.56 22.73
N ALA A 229 5.45 -21.34 23.09
CA ALA A 229 4.60 -20.15 23.14
C ALA A 229 4.52 -19.38 21.81
N TYR A 230 5.33 -19.76 20.81
CA TYR A 230 5.51 -18.96 19.61
C TYR A 230 4.24 -18.79 18.78
N GLU A 231 3.38 -19.80 18.70
CA GLU A 231 2.11 -19.69 17.96
C GLU A 231 1.23 -18.59 18.56
N ASP A 232 0.99 -18.63 19.88
CA ASP A 232 0.17 -17.65 20.58
C ASP A 232 0.78 -16.24 20.46
N ASN A 233 2.09 -16.12 20.71
CA ASN A 233 2.77 -14.82 20.59
C ASN A 233 2.69 -14.25 19.16
N LEU A 234 2.75 -15.09 18.13
CA LEU A 234 2.65 -14.64 16.73
C LEU A 234 1.23 -14.21 16.38
N ARG A 235 0.21 -14.88 16.91
CA ARG A 235 -1.20 -14.44 16.76
C ARG A 235 -1.41 -13.09 17.43
N ASP A 236 -0.92 -12.94 18.66
CA ASP A 236 -1.04 -11.70 19.42
C ASP A 236 -0.32 -10.55 18.72
N PHE A 237 0.90 -10.79 18.23
CA PHE A 237 1.66 -9.83 17.42
C PHE A 237 0.91 -9.39 16.16
N ILE A 238 0.40 -10.34 15.37
CA ILE A 238 -0.37 -10.03 14.16
C ILE A 238 -1.66 -9.26 14.48
N SER A 239 -2.36 -9.66 15.54
CA SER A 239 -3.58 -9.00 16.00
C SER A 239 -3.29 -7.57 16.44
N ASP A 240 -2.20 -7.33 17.16
CA ASP A 240 -1.81 -6.01 17.63
C ASP A 240 -1.39 -5.11 16.46
N VAL A 241 -0.54 -5.61 15.55
CA VAL A 241 -0.19 -4.93 14.29
C VAL A 241 -1.45 -4.51 13.52
N ARG A 242 -2.44 -5.41 13.37
CA ARG A 242 -3.71 -5.08 12.71
C ARG A 242 -4.56 -4.09 13.49
N THR A 243 -4.51 -4.12 14.81
CA THR A 243 -5.22 -3.15 15.64
C THR A 243 -4.62 -1.74 15.47
N THR A 244 -3.29 -1.63 15.41
CA THR A 244 -2.58 -0.36 15.24
C THR A 244 -2.65 0.18 13.80
N TYR A 245 -2.51 -0.70 12.81
CA TYR A 245 -2.22 -0.30 11.43
C TYR A 245 -3.33 -0.61 10.43
N GLY A 246 -4.36 -1.35 10.83
CA GLY A 246 -5.52 -1.67 10.00
C GLY A 246 -5.92 -3.13 10.13
N ALA A 247 -7.20 -3.37 10.48
CA ALA A 247 -7.73 -4.72 10.77
C ALA A 247 -7.54 -5.72 9.62
N ASP A 248 -7.40 -5.19 8.41
CA ASP A 248 -7.33 -5.90 7.15
C ASP A 248 -5.92 -5.94 6.55
N LEU A 249 -4.89 -5.52 7.29
CA LEU A 249 -3.52 -5.45 6.79
C LEU A 249 -3.02 -6.85 6.39
N PRO A 250 -2.62 -7.05 5.12
CA PRO A 250 -1.96 -8.26 4.67
C PRO A 250 -0.62 -8.50 5.37
N ILE A 251 -0.38 -9.73 5.81
CA ILE A 251 0.89 -10.13 6.43
C ILE A 251 1.42 -11.38 5.74
N VAL A 252 2.67 -11.35 5.30
CA VAL A 252 3.35 -12.51 4.73
C VAL A 252 4.48 -12.94 5.66
N ILE A 253 4.42 -14.18 6.13
CA ILE A 253 5.38 -14.77 7.05
C ILE A 253 6.39 -15.60 6.26
N GLY A 254 7.68 -15.37 6.48
CA GLY A 254 8.75 -16.25 6.03
C GLY A 254 8.90 -17.41 7.01
N GLN A 255 8.64 -18.64 6.57
CA GLN A 255 8.87 -19.81 7.41
C GLN A 255 10.38 -19.99 7.64
N LEU A 256 10.82 -20.35 8.85
CA LEU A 256 12.21 -20.75 9.06
C LEU A 256 12.57 -21.93 8.15
N SER A 257 13.76 -21.98 7.59
CA SER A 257 14.20 -23.06 6.69
C SER A 257 14.60 -24.30 7.48
N SER A 258 14.29 -25.48 6.95
CA SER A 258 14.68 -26.77 7.53
C SER A 258 16.18 -27.00 7.47
N ASN A 259 16.84 -26.27 6.56
CA ASN A 259 18.27 -26.25 6.36
C ASN A 259 19.01 -25.33 7.34
N GLN A 260 18.32 -24.58 8.22
CA GLN A 260 18.95 -23.80 9.29
C GLN A 260 19.44 -24.73 10.44
N THR A 261 20.42 -25.58 10.14
CA THR A 261 20.92 -26.64 11.03
C THR A 261 21.75 -26.13 12.20
N SER A 262 22.03 -24.82 12.25
CA SER A 262 22.59 -24.16 13.44
C SER A 262 21.59 -24.08 14.59
N LEU A 263 20.28 -24.17 14.31
CA LEU A 263 19.22 -24.16 15.31
C LEU A 263 18.94 -25.58 15.83
N ASN A 264 18.39 -25.66 17.04
CA ASN A 264 17.89 -26.93 17.56
C ASN A 264 16.74 -27.45 16.69
N SER A 265 16.86 -28.65 16.13
CA SER A 265 15.87 -29.20 15.19
C SER A 265 14.47 -29.32 15.79
N THR A 266 14.35 -29.72 17.06
CA THR A 266 13.04 -29.89 17.71
C THR A 266 12.32 -28.56 17.82
N TYR A 267 12.98 -27.54 18.35
CA TYR A 267 12.38 -26.23 18.55
C TYR A 267 12.18 -25.51 17.21
N ARG A 268 13.10 -25.66 16.25
CA ARG A 268 12.94 -25.12 14.90
C ARG A 268 11.69 -25.68 14.21
N GLU A 269 11.43 -26.99 14.31
CA GLU A 269 10.19 -27.57 13.74
C GLU A 269 8.93 -27.11 14.49
N GLN A 270 9.00 -26.85 15.80
CA GLN A 270 7.88 -26.23 16.53
C GLN A 270 7.58 -24.82 16.04
N ILE A 271 8.62 -23.98 15.84
CA ILE A 271 8.46 -22.64 15.25
C ILE A 271 7.88 -22.73 13.83
N ARG A 272 8.40 -23.63 12.99
CA ARG A 272 7.89 -23.84 11.62
C ARG A 272 6.41 -24.24 11.62
N ALA A 273 6.02 -25.14 12.51
CA ALA A 273 4.64 -25.58 12.65
C ALA A 273 3.73 -24.42 13.10
N ALA A 274 4.16 -23.62 14.08
CA ALA A 274 3.45 -22.43 14.53
C ALA A 274 3.27 -21.39 13.40
N GLN A 275 4.34 -21.07 12.66
CA GLN A 275 4.28 -20.16 11.50
C GLN A 275 3.28 -20.63 10.45
N ALA A 276 3.25 -21.93 10.15
CA ALA A 276 2.29 -22.52 9.22
C ALA A 276 0.86 -22.50 9.76
N ALA A 277 0.66 -22.79 11.05
CA ALA A 277 -0.66 -22.77 11.68
C ALA A 277 -1.27 -21.36 11.68
N VAL A 278 -0.48 -20.34 12.06
CA VAL A 278 -0.91 -18.94 12.03
C VAL A 278 -1.25 -18.53 10.60
N ALA A 279 -0.35 -18.74 9.64
CA ALA A 279 -0.60 -18.36 8.25
C ALA A 279 -1.84 -19.05 7.64
N PHE A 280 -2.13 -20.28 8.05
CA PHE A 280 -3.32 -21.01 7.58
C PHE A 280 -4.63 -20.46 8.16
N SER A 281 -4.61 -20.04 9.42
CA SER A 281 -5.82 -19.70 10.17
C SER A 281 -6.15 -18.21 10.22
N GLU A 282 -5.15 -17.33 10.16
CA GLU A 282 -5.35 -15.88 10.25
C GLU A 282 -5.78 -15.31 8.88
N PRO A 283 -6.81 -14.45 8.82
CA PRO A 283 -7.26 -13.84 7.56
C PRO A 283 -6.13 -13.03 6.94
N LYS A 284 -6.10 -12.90 5.60
CA LYS A 284 -5.09 -12.11 4.85
C LYS A 284 -3.65 -12.36 5.29
N THR A 285 -3.34 -13.62 5.60
CA THR A 285 -2.01 -14.05 6.00
C THR A 285 -1.52 -15.12 5.03
N ALA A 286 -0.26 -15.02 4.60
CA ALA A 286 0.35 -16.02 3.73
C ALA A 286 1.70 -16.49 4.27
N LEU A 287 2.15 -17.65 3.81
CA LEU A 287 3.42 -18.26 4.19
C LEU A 287 4.33 -18.40 2.97
N VAL A 288 5.59 -18.00 3.13
CA VAL A 288 6.68 -18.29 2.20
C VAL A 288 7.48 -19.47 2.74
N TYR A 289 7.53 -20.56 1.97
CA TYR A 289 8.41 -21.70 2.24
C TYR A 289 9.84 -21.36 1.80
N THR A 290 10.82 -21.60 2.66
CA THR A 290 12.22 -21.17 2.45
C THR A 290 13.23 -22.32 2.38
N ASP A 291 12.75 -23.56 2.30
CA ASP A 291 13.60 -24.76 2.28
C ASP A 291 14.54 -24.79 1.08
N ASP A 292 14.08 -24.28 -0.07
CA ASP A 292 14.86 -24.25 -1.31
C ASP A 292 15.78 -23.01 -1.42
N PHE A 293 15.78 -22.11 -0.42
CA PHE A 293 16.59 -20.90 -0.46
C PHE A 293 17.99 -21.14 0.12
N ALA A 294 19.01 -20.71 -0.61
CA ALA A 294 20.40 -20.97 -0.26
C ALA A 294 20.81 -20.22 1.02
N LEU A 295 21.42 -20.94 1.97
CA LEU A 295 21.99 -20.38 3.19
C LEU A 295 23.48 -20.04 3.04
N GLN A 296 23.98 -19.18 3.92
CA GLN A 296 25.41 -18.97 4.11
C GLN A 296 26.05 -20.19 4.78
N GLY A 297 27.38 -20.21 4.83
CA GLY A 297 28.14 -21.29 5.46
C GLY A 297 27.97 -21.41 6.98
N ASP A 298 27.27 -20.48 7.61
CA ASP A 298 26.88 -20.56 9.03
C ASP A 298 25.62 -21.41 9.27
N PHE A 299 24.93 -21.83 8.20
CA PHE A 299 23.67 -22.57 8.26
C PHE A 299 22.61 -21.89 9.15
N LEU A 300 22.61 -20.56 9.16
CA LEU A 300 21.66 -19.73 9.91
C LEU A 300 21.08 -18.63 9.03
N HIS A 301 21.92 -17.90 8.32
CA HIS A 301 21.50 -16.76 7.52
C HIS A 301 21.34 -17.13 6.06
N PHE A 302 20.37 -16.54 5.38
CA PHE A 302 20.27 -16.67 3.93
C PHE A 302 21.47 -16.03 3.24
N SER A 303 21.97 -16.72 2.21
CA SER A 303 23.00 -16.20 1.32
C SER A 303 22.46 -15.06 0.45
N ALA A 304 23.30 -14.45 -0.37
CA ALA A 304 22.82 -13.44 -1.30
C ALA A 304 21.76 -13.96 -2.28
N THR A 305 21.95 -15.17 -2.83
CA THR A 305 20.93 -15.83 -3.65
C THR A 305 19.67 -16.13 -2.83
N GLY A 306 19.82 -16.62 -1.59
CA GLY A 306 18.67 -16.89 -0.72
C GLY A 306 17.86 -15.64 -0.37
N GLN A 307 18.52 -14.52 -0.06
CA GLN A 307 17.84 -13.24 0.22
C GLN A 307 17.18 -12.65 -1.03
N HIS A 308 17.84 -12.77 -2.18
CA HIS A 308 17.26 -12.40 -3.48
C HIS A 308 15.95 -13.15 -3.73
N ASP A 309 15.96 -14.48 -3.59
CA ASP A 309 14.80 -15.34 -3.82
C ASP A 309 13.71 -15.10 -2.77
N LEU A 310 14.10 -14.90 -1.51
CA LEU A 310 13.18 -14.61 -0.41
C LEU A 310 12.35 -13.35 -0.66
N GLY A 311 12.97 -12.24 -1.09
CA GLY A 311 12.24 -11.01 -1.36
C GLY A 311 11.24 -11.14 -2.53
N TYR A 312 11.60 -11.84 -3.61
CA TYR A 312 10.67 -12.13 -4.70
C TYR A 312 9.53 -13.06 -4.28
N ALA A 313 9.82 -14.06 -3.43
CA ALA A 313 8.80 -14.96 -2.90
C ALA A 313 7.82 -14.21 -1.98
N PHE A 314 8.32 -13.30 -1.13
CA PHE A 314 7.48 -12.40 -0.35
C PHE A 314 6.55 -11.56 -1.24
N ALA A 315 7.08 -10.96 -2.30
CA ALA A 315 6.27 -10.15 -3.22
C ALA A 315 5.20 -11.00 -3.92
N THR A 316 5.58 -12.20 -4.39
CA THR A 316 4.64 -13.15 -5.03
C THR A 316 3.49 -13.54 -4.11
N ALA A 317 3.77 -13.75 -2.82
CA ALA A 317 2.74 -14.06 -1.83
C ALA A 317 1.92 -12.84 -1.41
N MET A 318 2.49 -11.62 -1.44
CA MET A 318 1.83 -10.38 -1.08
C MET A 318 0.84 -9.90 -2.15
N GLN A 319 1.24 -9.95 -3.43
CA GLN A 319 0.47 -9.46 -4.58
C GLN A 319 -1.01 -9.90 -4.60
N PRO A 320 -1.38 -11.18 -4.40
CA PRO A 320 -2.78 -11.59 -4.38
C PRO A 320 -3.58 -11.07 -3.17
N LEU A 321 -2.91 -10.70 -2.08
CA LEU A 321 -3.55 -10.18 -0.87
C LEU A 321 -3.88 -8.69 -0.96
N VAL A 322 -3.17 -7.95 -1.82
CA VAL A 322 -3.32 -6.50 -2.03
C VAL A 322 -4.13 -6.14 -3.27
N VAL A 323 -4.72 -7.13 -3.95
CA VAL A 323 -5.63 -6.86 -5.07
C VAL A 323 -6.84 -6.13 -4.51
N PRO A 324 -7.12 -4.88 -4.93
CA PRO A 324 -8.36 -4.24 -4.54
C PRO A 324 -9.52 -5.08 -5.10
N GLU A 325 -10.51 -5.39 -4.26
CA GLU A 325 -11.80 -5.92 -4.73
C GLU A 325 -12.20 -5.10 -5.96
N PRO A 326 -12.61 -5.72 -7.09
CA PRO A 326 -12.94 -4.99 -8.30
C PRO A 326 -13.96 -3.95 -7.92
N SER A 327 -13.50 -2.70 -7.84
CA SER A 327 -14.33 -1.57 -7.44
C SER A 327 -15.51 -1.63 -8.39
N GLY A 328 -16.70 -1.83 -7.84
CA GLY A 328 -17.93 -1.82 -8.60
C GLY A 328 -18.05 -0.46 -9.24
N VAL A 329 -17.40 -0.28 -10.39
CA VAL A 329 -17.80 0.69 -11.40
C VAL A 329 -19.13 0.13 -11.88
N ALA A 330 -20.16 0.41 -11.08
CA ALA A 330 -21.48 0.61 -11.61
C ALA A 330 -21.25 1.62 -12.73
N LEU A 331 -21.24 1.11 -13.96
CA LEU A 331 -21.48 1.88 -15.16
C LEU A 331 -22.82 2.58 -14.91
N ALA A 332 -22.77 3.75 -14.28
CA ALA A 332 -23.81 4.73 -14.39
C ALA A 332 -23.73 5.21 -15.84
N ILE A 333 -24.30 4.42 -16.75
CA ILE A 333 -24.64 4.90 -18.07
C ILE A 333 -25.50 6.14 -17.81
N PRO A 334 -25.10 7.34 -18.26
CA PRO A 334 -25.95 8.49 -18.16
C PRO A 334 -27.18 8.19 -19.03
N THR A 335 -28.30 7.83 -18.42
CA THR A 335 -29.61 7.89 -19.07
C THR A 335 -29.98 9.36 -19.29
N MET A 336 -29.28 10.02 -20.20
CA MET A 336 -29.75 11.22 -20.84
C MET A 336 -29.76 10.98 -22.34
N VAL A 337 -30.94 11.21 -22.93
CA VAL A 337 -31.26 11.10 -24.36
C VAL A 337 -31.65 9.70 -24.86
N LEU A 338 -32.76 9.16 -24.34
CA LEU A 338 -33.70 8.43 -25.21
C LEU A 338 -35.17 8.65 -24.81
N ALA A 339 -35.55 9.90 -24.59
CA ALA A 339 -36.96 10.30 -24.41
C ALA A 339 -37.35 11.41 -25.38
N ARG A 340 -37.00 11.26 -26.67
CA ARG A 340 -37.61 12.09 -27.74
C ARG A 340 -37.61 11.41 -29.11
N TRP A 341 -37.93 10.12 -29.15
CA TRP A 341 -38.24 9.42 -30.41
C TRP A 341 -39.39 8.41 -30.24
N MET A 342 -40.43 8.74 -29.46
CA MET A 342 -41.72 8.03 -29.49
C MET A 342 -42.92 8.97 -29.30
N ARG A 343 -42.84 10.16 -29.88
CA ARG A 343 -44.01 11.04 -30.10
C ARG A 343 -43.85 11.69 -31.45
N GLY A 344 -44.19 10.96 -32.50
CA GLY A 344 -43.95 11.48 -33.84
C GLY A 344 -44.49 10.70 -35.03
N GLN A 345 -45.20 9.58 -34.88
CA GLN A 345 -45.98 8.95 -35.96
C GLN A 345 -47.10 8.13 -35.30
N GLY A 346 -48.37 8.17 -35.67
CA GLY A 346 -49.13 8.97 -36.61
C GLY A 346 -50.59 8.60 -36.36
N ARG A 347 -51.46 9.61 -36.24
CA ARG A 347 -52.90 9.40 -36.43
C ARG A 347 -53.13 9.20 -37.92
N ASN A 348 -53.78 8.11 -38.32
CA ASN A 348 -54.77 8.13 -39.38
C ASN A 348 -55.75 6.96 -39.23
N HIS A 349 -57.02 7.32 -39.41
CA HIS A 349 -58.23 6.52 -39.25
C HIS A 349 -58.32 5.34 -40.24
N THR A 350 -58.93 4.23 -39.82
CA THR A 350 -60.22 3.76 -40.39
C THR A 350 -60.82 2.58 -39.61
N THR A 351 -62.14 2.58 -39.62
CA THR A 351 -63.15 1.73 -38.97
C THR A 351 -63.25 0.30 -39.53
N ALA A 352 -63.56 -0.69 -38.67
CA ALA A 352 -64.65 -1.67 -38.87
C ALA A 352 -64.77 -2.64 -37.67
N ALA A 353 -66.01 -2.99 -37.36
CA ALA A 353 -66.46 -3.81 -36.22
C ALA A 353 -66.40 -5.33 -36.48
N CYS A 354 -66.50 -6.14 -35.41
CA CYS A 354 -67.47 -7.25 -35.21
C CYS A 354 -66.90 -8.46 -34.41
N GLY A 355 -67.70 -8.99 -33.47
CA GLY A 355 -67.68 -10.39 -32.97
C GLY A 355 -66.78 -10.69 -31.75
N ARG A 356 -67.24 -10.80 -30.49
CA ARG A 356 -68.15 -11.76 -29.80
C ARG A 356 -67.43 -13.03 -29.25
N THR A 357 -67.37 -13.15 -27.91
CA THR A 357 -67.31 -14.37 -27.03
C THR A 357 -66.10 -15.32 -27.20
N ARG A 358 -65.56 -16.08 -26.23
CA ARG A 358 -66.02 -16.70 -24.96
C ARG A 358 -64.78 -17.23 -24.19
N THR A 359 -64.96 -17.56 -22.90
CA THR A 359 -64.34 -18.60 -22.01
C THR A 359 -63.24 -19.51 -22.61
N GLU A 360 -62.23 -20.06 -21.91
CA GLU A 360 -62.17 -20.75 -20.60
C GLU A 360 -60.74 -21.29 -20.35
N GLU A 361 -60.40 -21.46 -19.07
CA GLU A 361 -59.58 -22.51 -18.44
C GLU A 361 -58.12 -22.89 -18.79
N LEU A 362 -57.44 -23.21 -17.67
CA LEU A 362 -56.12 -23.79 -17.42
C LEU A 362 -56.00 -25.26 -17.91
N PRO A 363 -54.79 -25.86 -17.92
CA PRO A 363 -54.19 -26.40 -16.69
C PRO A 363 -52.96 -25.64 -16.19
#